data_AF-A0A368T8X7-F1
#
_entry.id   AF-A0A368T8X7-F1
#
_cell.length_a   1.000
_cell.length_b   1.000
_cell.length_c   1.000
_cell.angle_alpha   90.00
_cell.angle_beta   90.00
_cell.angle_gamma   90.00
#
_symmetry.space_group_name_H-M   'P 1'
#
loop_
_entity.id
_entity.type
_entity.pdbx_description
1 polymer ?
#
loop_
_entity_poly.entity_id
_entity_poly.type
_entity_poly.pdbx_seq_one_letter_code
_entity_poly.pdbx_strand_id
1 'polypeptide(L)'
;MLAHRRRSRLPAAQLYGGAVPFSFRRDQGNQLPDVLAEPYGYFHGPMAHAFACGAPMAVNNQAPWNTIVKSCSCCGPQQKRDMLRESWGVTNVEEWRQTLERLLDDDSSDDAATLLLGMRRQLAHQYGGPVDAGTWRAAIERWCTHNGRGNDVYQQLLGTAGSILDYEKRMVADGVLPPGAFVTHMIGYDFGRAVNMARWGVHAEFTDPRTAEWYVMRAGEQCRRYFTSWPDLSTSYLMGRVLRFDDGEYGPYYTESVAAHHALMGNPQSPWLHLPWAM
;
A
#
# COMPACT_ATOMS: atom_id res chain seq x y z
N MET A 1 -37.91 -25.91 14.98
CA MET A 1 -37.59 -25.60 13.57
C MET A 1 -36.78 -24.31 13.52
N LEU A 2 -35.46 -24.41 13.70
CA LEU A 2 -34.53 -23.28 13.67
C LEU A 2 -33.87 -23.24 12.29
N ALA A 3 -34.20 -22.22 11.51
CA ALA A 3 -33.67 -22.02 10.17
C ALA A 3 -32.19 -21.59 10.24
N HIS A 4 -31.32 -22.47 9.76
CA HIS A 4 -29.92 -22.17 9.42
C HIS A 4 -29.88 -21.07 8.36
N ARG A 5 -29.46 -19.86 8.73
CA ARG A 5 -28.96 -18.87 7.76
C ARG A 5 -27.58 -19.32 7.29
N ARG A 6 -27.53 -19.96 6.12
CA ARG A 6 -26.29 -20.15 5.34
C ARG A 6 -25.70 -18.77 5.06
N ARG A 7 -24.53 -18.47 5.66
CA ARG A 7 -23.67 -17.38 5.17
C ARG A 7 -23.16 -17.80 3.80
N SER A 8 -23.75 -17.23 2.76
CA SER A 8 -23.25 -17.35 1.38
C SER A 8 -21.84 -16.76 1.35
N ARG A 9 -20.84 -17.62 1.09
CA ARG A 9 -19.48 -17.21 0.74
C ARG A 9 -19.57 -16.46 -0.59
N LEU A 10 -19.39 -15.15 -0.56
CA LEU A 10 -19.07 -14.36 -1.76
C LEU A 10 -17.61 -14.66 -2.13
N PRO A 11 -17.28 -14.81 -3.42
CA PRO A 11 -15.91 -15.03 -3.86
C PRO A 11 -15.05 -13.79 -3.57
N ALA A 12 -13.88 -14.00 -2.98
CA ALA A 12 -12.95 -12.94 -2.54
C ALA A 12 -12.57 -11.94 -3.67
N ALA A 13 -12.72 -12.32 -4.95
CA ALA A 13 -12.41 -11.49 -6.09
C ALA A 13 -13.25 -10.20 -6.23
N GLN A 14 -14.39 -10.07 -5.52
CA GLN A 14 -15.24 -8.87 -5.59
C GLN A 14 -14.97 -7.82 -4.49
N LEU A 15 -14.11 -8.12 -3.51
CA LEU A 15 -13.75 -7.18 -2.44
C LEU A 15 -12.47 -6.39 -2.74
N TYR A 16 -11.75 -6.76 -3.80
CA TYR A 16 -10.54 -6.08 -4.22
C TYR A 16 -10.90 -5.01 -5.25
N GLY A 17 -11.26 -3.82 -4.73
CA GLY A 17 -11.25 -2.57 -5.49
C GLY A 17 -9.97 -2.49 -6.30
N GLY A 18 -10.17 -2.38 -7.61
CA GLY A 18 -9.38 -2.94 -8.67
C GLY A 18 -7.91 -2.57 -8.76
N ALA A 19 -7.21 -3.50 -9.40
CA ALA A 19 -5.98 -3.24 -10.10
C ALA A 19 -6.19 -2.03 -11.00
N VAL A 20 -5.44 -0.95 -10.77
CA VAL A 20 -5.31 0.12 -11.77
C VAL A 20 -4.47 -0.50 -12.89
N PRO A 21 -5.04 -0.86 -14.05
CA PRO A 21 -4.26 -1.37 -15.15
C PRO A 21 -3.79 -0.14 -15.92
N PHE A 22 -2.72 0.50 -15.45
CA PHE A 22 -2.05 1.54 -16.23
C PHE A 22 -0.79 0.95 -16.87
N SER A 23 -0.99 0.09 -17.87
CA SER A 23 0.07 -0.26 -18.82
C SER A 23 0.20 0.84 -19.88
N PHE A 24 0.66 2.03 -19.49
CA PHE A 24 1.23 2.96 -20.46
C PHE A 24 2.68 2.53 -20.75
N ARG A 25 2.80 1.80 -21.86
CA ARG A 25 4.03 1.35 -22.52
C ARG A 25 5.18 2.35 -22.34
N ARG A 26 6.34 1.88 -21.85
CA ARG A 26 7.66 2.35 -22.28
C ARG A 26 8.71 1.24 -22.20
N ASP A 27 9.28 0.94 -23.36
CA ASP A 27 10.70 0.59 -23.49
C ASP A 27 11.50 1.73 -22.83
N GLN A 28 11.89 1.57 -21.57
CA GLN A 28 12.99 2.33 -20.98
C GLN A 28 13.91 1.31 -20.34
N GLY A 29 14.97 0.96 -21.08
CA GLY A 29 16.05 0.14 -20.56
C GLY A 29 16.60 0.77 -19.28
N ASN A 30 16.60 0.01 -18.19
CA ASN A 30 17.37 0.21 -16.96
C ASN A 30 17.31 1.60 -16.27
N GLN A 31 16.42 2.50 -16.66
CA GLN A 31 16.31 3.84 -16.06
C GLN A 31 15.18 3.87 -15.03
N LEU A 32 15.48 4.38 -13.83
CA LEU A 32 14.50 4.56 -12.76
C LEU A 32 13.43 5.59 -13.18
N PRO A 33 12.17 5.43 -12.70
CA PRO A 33 11.10 6.35 -13.03
C PRO A 33 11.38 7.77 -12.49
N ASP A 34 10.93 8.77 -13.25
CA ASP A 34 11.08 10.17 -12.85
C ASP A 34 10.25 10.48 -11.58
N VAL A 35 10.84 11.26 -10.66
CA VAL A 35 10.12 11.81 -9.51
C VAL A 35 9.64 13.21 -9.85
N LEU A 36 8.41 13.29 -10.35
CA LEU A 36 7.83 14.55 -10.82
C LEU A 36 7.33 15.41 -9.65
N ALA A 37 7.53 16.72 -9.73
CA ALA A 37 6.97 17.69 -8.79
C ALA A 37 6.35 18.87 -9.55
N GLU A 38 5.23 19.38 -9.06
CA GLU A 38 4.63 20.62 -9.52
C GLU A 38 5.44 21.79 -8.95
N PRO A 39 5.95 22.73 -9.79
CA PRO A 39 6.82 23.82 -9.33
C PRO A 39 6.22 24.70 -8.24
N TYR A 40 4.90 24.81 -8.18
CA TYR A 40 4.18 25.60 -7.18
C TYR A 40 3.43 24.73 -6.15
N GLY A 41 3.78 23.44 -6.06
CA GLY A 41 3.23 22.52 -5.08
C GLY A 41 3.90 22.62 -3.70
N TYR A 42 3.54 21.70 -2.81
CA TYR A 42 4.05 21.67 -1.43
C TYR A 42 5.44 21.03 -1.35
N PHE A 43 6.48 21.81 -1.08
CA PHE A 43 7.84 21.28 -0.89
C PHE A 43 8.26 21.15 0.58
N HIS A 44 7.52 21.78 1.51
CA HIS A 44 7.88 21.83 2.92
C HIS A 44 6.66 21.68 3.83
N GLY A 45 6.93 21.33 5.08
CA GLY A 45 5.94 21.26 6.16
C GLY A 45 5.03 20.02 6.11
N PRO A 46 4.02 19.98 7.01
CA PRO A 46 3.21 18.79 7.22
C PRO A 46 2.46 18.29 5.98
N MET A 47 1.99 19.21 5.14
CA MET A 47 1.29 18.86 3.91
C MET A 47 2.22 18.19 2.89
N ALA A 48 3.43 18.72 2.71
CA ALA A 48 4.43 18.12 1.83
C ALA A 48 4.80 16.71 2.32
N HIS A 49 4.99 16.53 3.63
CA HIS A 49 5.23 15.20 4.20
C HIS A 49 4.04 14.25 3.94
N ALA A 50 2.81 14.72 4.11
CA ALA A 50 1.62 13.90 3.85
C ALA A 50 1.52 13.48 2.37
N PHE A 51 1.86 14.37 1.43
CA PHE A 51 2.00 14.00 0.02
C PHE A 51 3.12 13.00 -0.23
N ALA A 52 4.27 13.17 0.42
CA ALA A 52 5.41 12.27 0.30
C ALA A 52 5.08 10.84 0.75
N CYS A 53 4.13 10.66 1.68
CA CYS A 53 3.60 9.34 2.04
C CYS A 53 2.91 8.62 0.87
N GLY A 54 2.29 9.36 -0.06
CA GLY A 54 1.64 8.83 -1.26
C GLY A 54 2.52 8.83 -2.52
N ALA A 55 3.80 9.21 -2.39
CA ALA A 55 4.72 9.35 -3.51
C ALA A 55 4.97 8.06 -4.30
N PRO A 56 5.06 6.85 -3.71
CA PRO A 56 5.29 5.62 -4.48
C PRO A 56 4.25 5.41 -5.59
N MET A 57 2.97 5.67 -5.29
CA MET A 57 1.90 5.60 -6.28
C MET A 57 1.94 6.75 -7.28
N ALA A 58 2.33 7.95 -6.86
CA ALA A 58 2.49 9.08 -7.79
C ALA A 58 3.60 8.81 -8.82
N VAL A 59 4.74 8.24 -8.39
CA VAL A 59 5.85 7.83 -9.24
C VAL A 59 5.41 6.75 -10.23
N ASN A 60 4.72 5.70 -9.76
CA ASN A 60 4.20 4.66 -10.65
C ASN A 60 3.22 5.21 -11.70
N ASN A 61 2.41 6.19 -11.31
CA ASN A 61 1.44 6.83 -12.19
C ASN A 61 2.04 7.97 -13.04
N GLN A 62 3.35 8.23 -12.94
CA GLN A 62 4.03 9.34 -13.61
C GLN A 62 3.31 10.68 -13.38
N ALA A 63 2.95 10.92 -12.12
CA ALA A 63 2.22 12.09 -11.65
C ALA A 63 3.07 12.92 -10.68
N PRO A 64 2.93 14.26 -10.66
CA PRO A 64 3.64 15.10 -9.69
C PRO A 64 3.29 14.69 -8.25
N TRP A 65 4.21 14.56 -7.31
CA TRP A 65 3.87 14.04 -5.96
C TRP A 65 3.21 15.08 -5.03
N ASN A 66 3.48 16.38 -5.22
CA ASN A 66 3.30 17.46 -4.23
C ASN A 66 2.06 18.36 -4.43
N THR A 67 1.02 17.88 -5.13
CA THR A 67 -0.15 18.70 -5.47
C THR A 67 -1.45 17.90 -5.50
N ILE A 68 -2.55 18.55 -5.12
CA ILE A 68 -3.93 18.10 -5.36
C ILE A 68 -4.34 18.33 -6.82
N VAL A 69 -4.38 19.60 -7.22
CA VAL A 69 -5.14 20.03 -8.42
C VAL A 69 -4.48 19.60 -9.73
N LYS A 70 -3.15 19.49 -9.78
CA LYS A 70 -2.41 19.09 -10.99
C LYS A 70 -1.86 17.66 -10.93
N SER A 71 -2.46 16.79 -10.11
CA SER A 71 -2.02 15.40 -9.98
C SER A 71 -2.26 14.53 -11.21
N CYS A 72 -3.08 14.97 -12.16
CA CYS A 72 -3.26 14.36 -13.47
C CYS A 72 -3.31 15.49 -14.49
N SER A 73 -2.39 15.53 -15.45
CA SER A 73 -2.42 16.50 -16.55
C SER A 73 -3.06 15.93 -17.82
N CYS A 74 -3.19 14.61 -17.91
CA CYS A 74 -3.64 13.92 -19.12
C CYS A 74 -5.13 13.58 -19.17
N CYS A 75 -5.89 13.87 -18.10
CA CYS A 75 -7.25 13.39 -17.97
C CYS A 75 -8.24 14.47 -17.51
N GLY A 76 -9.36 14.61 -18.22
CA GLY A 76 -10.49 15.47 -17.80
C GLY A 76 -11.37 14.80 -16.73
N PRO A 77 -12.33 15.53 -16.12
CA PRO A 77 -13.16 15.00 -15.03
C PRO A 77 -13.91 13.71 -15.37
N GLN A 78 -14.50 13.64 -16.57
CA GLN A 78 -15.22 12.44 -17.00
C GLN A 78 -14.32 11.22 -17.11
N GLN A 79 -13.13 11.38 -17.71
CA GLN A 79 -12.14 10.29 -17.82
C GLN A 79 -11.66 9.84 -16.43
N LYS A 80 -11.56 10.76 -15.46
CA LYS A 80 -11.24 10.40 -14.09
C LYS A 80 -12.36 9.59 -13.44
N ARG A 81 -13.63 9.98 -13.64
CA ARG A 81 -14.80 9.23 -13.15
C ARG A 81 -14.89 7.84 -13.79
N ASP A 82 -14.59 7.72 -15.08
CA ASP A 82 -14.57 6.42 -15.77
C ASP A 82 -13.47 5.52 -15.19
N MET A 83 -12.28 6.04 -14.95
CA MET A 83 -11.19 5.30 -14.28
C MET A 83 -11.57 4.84 -12.87
N LEU A 84 -12.20 5.72 -12.07
CA LEU A 84 -12.68 5.35 -10.73
C LEU A 84 -13.78 4.29 -10.78
N ARG A 85 -14.67 4.35 -11.78
CA ARG A 85 -15.69 3.32 -11.96
C ARG A 85 -15.09 1.97 -12.30
N GLU A 86 -14.20 1.93 -13.29
CA GLU A 86 -13.63 0.69 -13.82
C GLU A 86 -12.62 0.06 -12.85
N SER A 87 -11.74 0.87 -12.28
CA SER A 87 -10.66 0.40 -11.41
C SER A 87 -11.04 0.38 -9.94
N TRP A 88 -12.10 1.03 -9.49
CA TRP A 88 -12.44 1.08 -8.05
C TRP A 88 -13.91 0.79 -7.76
N GLY A 89 -14.77 0.66 -8.77
CA GLY A 89 -16.21 0.54 -8.60
C GLY A 89 -16.86 1.81 -8.04
N VAL A 90 -16.14 2.93 -8.02
CA VAL A 90 -16.62 4.20 -7.43
C VAL A 90 -17.35 5.01 -8.50
N THR A 91 -18.65 5.20 -8.31
CA THR A 91 -19.52 5.89 -9.27
C THR A 91 -20.01 7.25 -8.79
N ASN A 92 -19.95 7.51 -7.48
CA ASN A 92 -20.49 8.72 -6.86
C ASN A 92 -19.67 9.19 -5.64
N VAL A 93 -20.03 10.36 -5.12
CA VAL A 93 -19.35 11.03 -4.00
C VAL A 93 -19.36 10.20 -2.72
N GLU A 94 -20.46 9.52 -2.43
CA GLU A 94 -20.59 8.75 -1.19
C GLU A 94 -19.73 7.49 -1.24
N GLU A 95 -19.72 6.77 -2.36
CA GLU A 95 -18.82 5.63 -2.58
C GLU A 95 -17.35 6.02 -2.55
N TRP A 96 -17.01 7.18 -3.13
CA TRP A 96 -15.65 7.74 -3.05
C TRP A 96 -15.25 7.97 -1.60
N ARG A 97 -16.11 8.64 -0.82
CA ARG A 97 -15.86 8.96 0.60
C ARG A 97 -15.69 7.69 1.42
N GLN A 98 -16.59 6.72 1.28
CA GLN A 98 -16.52 5.43 1.98
C GLN A 98 -15.26 4.65 1.61
N THR A 99 -14.84 4.70 0.34
CA THR A 99 -13.62 4.03 -0.12
C THR A 99 -12.38 4.68 0.48
N LEU A 100 -12.33 6.02 0.51
CA LEU A 100 -11.24 6.79 1.10
C LEU A 100 -11.16 6.58 2.62
N GLU A 101 -12.29 6.59 3.32
CA GLU A 101 -12.36 6.31 4.76
C GLU A 101 -11.90 4.90 5.08
N ARG A 102 -12.30 3.89 4.28
CA ARG A 102 -11.81 2.51 4.44
C ARG A 102 -10.30 2.36 4.25
N LEU A 103 -9.71 3.11 3.31
CA LEU A 103 -8.26 3.11 3.11
C LEU A 103 -7.49 3.78 4.26
N LEU A 104 -8.17 4.63 5.04
CA LEU A 104 -7.60 5.32 6.20
C LEU A 104 -7.86 4.61 7.53
N ASP A 105 -8.80 3.68 7.54
CA ASP A 105 -9.02 2.78 8.66
C ASP A 105 -7.88 1.77 8.76
N ASP A 106 -7.57 1.38 9.99
CA ASP A 106 -6.47 0.47 10.31
C ASP A 106 -6.80 -1.00 9.98
N ASP A 107 -7.99 -1.26 9.43
CA ASP A 107 -8.46 -2.58 9.05
C ASP A 107 -8.02 -2.90 7.61
N SER A 108 -6.80 -3.42 7.49
CA SER A 108 -6.27 -3.92 6.21
C SER A 108 -7.15 -5.04 5.69
N SER A 109 -7.63 -4.91 4.46
CA SER A 109 -8.57 -5.88 3.87
C SER A 109 -7.98 -7.28 3.56
N ASP A 110 -6.73 -7.54 3.94
CA ASP A 110 -6.13 -8.88 3.95
C ASP A 110 -5.84 -9.30 5.39
N ASP A 111 -6.85 -9.91 6.01
CA ASP A 111 -6.83 -10.34 7.40
C ASP A 111 -5.69 -11.35 7.68
N ALA A 112 -5.34 -12.19 6.70
CA ALA A 112 -4.36 -13.26 6.88
C ALA A 112 -2.93 -12.71 6.94
N ALA A 113 -2.53 -11.91 5.94
CA ALA A 113 -1.22 -11.29 5.93
C ALA A 113 -1.04 -10.32 7.11
N THR A 114 -2.07 -9.53 7.42
CA THR A 114 -2.05 -8.58 8.54
C THR A 114 -1.88 -9.30 9.88
N LEU A 115 -2.63 -10.39 10.10
CA LEU A 115 -2.47 -11.25 11.28
C LEU A 115 -1.05 -11.80 11.39
N LEU A 116 -0.53 -12.36 10.30
CA LEU A 116 0.78 -13.02 10.26
C LEU A 116 1.92 -12.04 10.57
N LEU A 117 1.93 -10.86 9.95
CA LEU A 117 2.92 -9.81 10.24
C LEU A 117 2.81 -9.31 11.68
N GLY A 118 1.59 -9.14 12.19
CA GLY A 118 1.34 -8.79 13.59
C GLY A 118 1.88 -9.83 14.58
N MET A 119 1.61 -11.12 14.32
CA MET A 119 2.16 -12.22 15.11
C MET A 119 3.69 -12.23 15.08
N ARG A 120 4.30 -12.06 13.90
CA ARG A 120 5.77 -12.06 13.76
C ARG A 120 6.40 -10.90 14.51
N ARG A 121 5.82 -9.70 14.43
CA ARG A 121 6.27 -8.51 15.18
C ARG A 121 6.20 -8.74 16.70
N GLN A 122 5.10 -9.31 17.19
CA GLN A 122 4.95 -9.63 18.61
C GLN A 122 6.00 -10.64 19.08
N LEU A 123 6.24 -11.70 18.31
CA LEU A 123 7.28 -12.69 18.62
C LEU A 123 8.66 -12.04 18.60
N ALA A 124 8.98 -11.23 17.60
CA ALA A 124 10.28 -10.57 17.52
C ALA A 124 10.55 -9.68 18.73
N HIS A 125 9.53 -8.97 19.22
CA HIS A 125 9.61 -8.21 20.47
C HIS A 125 9.83 -9.11 21.69
N GLN A 126 9.17 -10.27 21.76
CA GLN A 126 9.32 -11.22 22.87
C GLN A 126 10.70 -11.88 22.93
N TYR A 127 11.28 -12.22 21.77
CA TYR A 127 12.59 -12.86 21.67
C TYR A 127 13.76 -11.86 21.62
N GLY A 128 13.48 -10.56 21.49
CA GLY A 128 14.50 -9.52 21.39
C GLY A 128 15.25 -9.50 20.05
N GLY A 129 14.64 -10.03 18.98
CA GLY A 129 15.28 -10.13 17.67
C GLY A 129 14.42 -10.80 16.59
N PRO A 130 14.91 -10.91 15.35
CA PRO A 130 14.20 -11.55 14.24
C PRO A 130 13.85 -13.01 14.54
N VAL A 131 12.71 -13.45 14.04
CA VAL A 131 12.18 -14.80 14.24
C VAL A 131 12.40 -15.62 12.96
N ASP A 132 12.97 -16.81 13.10
CA ASP A 132 13.15 -17.75 11.98
C ASP A 132 11.82 -18.40 11.55
N ALA A 133 11.83 -18.97 10.33
CA ALA A 133 10.64 -19.55 9.73
C ALA A 133 10.05 -20.73 10.54
N GLY A 134 10.89 -21.51 11.24
CA GLY A 134 10.45 -22.63 12.06
C GLY A 134 9.70 -22.17 13.31
N THR A 135 10.26 -21.20 14.03
CA THR A 135 9.58 -20.60 15.19
C THR A 135 8.28 -19.90 14.79
N TRP A 136 8.27 -19.20 13.66
CA TRP A 136 7.06 -18.54 13.17
C TRP A 136 5.97 -19.56 12.79
N ARG A 137 6.34 -20.62 12.06
CA ARG A 137 5.44 -21.73 11.73
C ARG A 137 4.81 -22.37 12.98
N ALA A 138 5.62 -22.65 13.99
CA ALA A 138 5.13 -23.22 15.25
C ALA A 138 4.15 -22.27 15.97
N ALA A 139 4.35 -20.96 15.85
CA ALA A 139 3.42 -19.97 16.40
C ALA A 139 2.08 -19.94 15.64
N ILE A 140 2.11 -20.05 14.31
CA ILE A 140 0.91 -20.17 13.46
C ILE A 140 0.12 -21.42 13.84
N GLU A 141 0.79 -22.56 13.98
CA GLU A 141 0.16 -23.81 14.40
C GLU A 141 -0.52 -23.68 15.77
N ARG A 142 0.20 -23.13 16.77
CA ARG A 142 -0.36 -22.87 18.10
C ARG A 142 -1.57 -21.94 18.05
N TRP A 143 -1.51 -20.88 17.25
CA TRP A 143 -2.64 -19.96 17.09
C TRP A 143 -3.85 -20.66 16.48
N CYS A 144 -3.66 -21.50 15.45
CA CYS A 144 -4.73 -22.29 14.86
C CYS A 144 -5.36 -23.25 15.87
N THR A 145 -4.55 -24.00 16.63
CA THR A 145 -5.03 -24.91 17.67
C THR A 145 -5.82 -24.16 18.75
N HIS A 146 -5.28 -23.05 19.25
CA HIS A 146 -5.91 -22.25 20.31
C HIS A 146 -7.26 -21.65 19.86
N ASN A 147 -7.37 -21.24 18.60
CA ASN A 147 -8.58 -20.64 18.04
C ASN A 147 -9.53 -21.66 17.39
N GLY A 148 -9.28 -22.97 17.55
CA GLY A 148 -10.11 -24.03 16.97
C GLY A 148 -10.20 -23.97 15.44
N ARG A 149 -9.14 -23.50 14.77
CA ARG A 149 -9.09 -23.38 13.31
C ARG A 149 -8.73 -24.73 12.68
N GLY A 150 -9.42 -25.07 11.59
CA GLY A 150 -9.18 -26.29 10.83
C GLY A 150 -7.86 -26.29 10.06
N ASN A 151 -7.50 -27.46 9.53
CA ASN A 151 -6.29 -27.62 8.71
C ASN A 151 -6.33 -26.75 7.43
N ASP A 152 -7.51 -26.47 6.88
CA ASP A 152 -7.69 -25.58 5.73
C ASP A 152 -7.16 -24.17 6.00
N VAL A 153 -7.56 -23.57 7.12
CA VAL A 153 -7.10 -22.25 7.55
C VAL A 153 -5.60 -22.28 7.87
N TYR A 154 -5.13 -23.34 8.52
CA TYR A 154 -3.69 -23.50 8.80
C TYR A 154 -2.85 -23.53 7.51
N GLN A 155 -3.25 -24.32 6.50
CA GLN A 155 -2.55 -24.36 5.22
C GLN A 155 -2.61 -23.02 4.48
N GLN A 156 -3.74 -22.31 4.53
CA GLN A 156 -3.84 -20.96 3.97
C GLN A 156 -2.83 -20.00 4.62
N LEU A 157 -2.77 -19.97 5.97
CA LEU A 157 -1.84 -19.11 6.69
C LEU A 157 -0.38 -19.47 6.41
N LEU A 158 -0.05 -20.76 6.27
CA LEU A 158 1.29 -21.19 5.87
C LEU A 158 1.63 -20.75 4.45
N GLY A 159 0.68 -20.81 3.51
CA GLY A 159 0.85 -20.32 2.14
C GLY A 159 1.20 -18.83 2.14
N THR A 160 0.39 -18.01 2.81
CA THR A 160 0.63 -16.57 2.92
C THR A 160 1.95 -16.26 3.63
N ALA A 161 2.30 -16.99 4.70
CA ALA A 161 3.59 -16.84 5.38
C ALA A 161 4.76 -17.16 4.45
N GLY A 162 4.64 -18.21 3.62
CA GLY A 162 5.60 -18.54 2.57
C GLY A 162 5.79 -17.40 1.59
N SER A 163 4.70 -16.85 1.03
CA SER A 163 4.75 -15.71 0.11
C SER A 163 5.42 -14.49 0.73
N ILE A 164 5.14 -14.17 2.01
CA ILE A 164 5.79 -13.08 2.73
C ILE A 164 7.32 -13.28 2.76
N LEU A 165 7.77 -14.48 3.14
CA LEU A 165 9.21 -14.78 3.22
C LEU A 165 9.89 -14.73 1.85
N ASP A 166 9.23 -15.21 0.80
CA ASP A 166 9.75 -15.19 -0.55
C ASP A 166 9.90 -13.75 -1.08
N TYR A 167 8.89 -12.88 -0.85
CA TYR A 167 9.01 -11.47 -1.18
C TYR A 167 10.05 -10.74 -0.36
N GLU A 168 10.18 -10.99 0.94
CA GLU A 168 11.23 -10.40 1.77
C GLU A 168 12.61 -10.79 1.26
N LYS A 169 12.83 -12.08 0.96
CA LYS A 169 14.08 -12.56 0.38
C LYS A 169 14.39 -11.84 -0.93
N ARG A 170 13.37 -11.63 -1.77
CA ARG A 170 13.54 -10.89 -3.03
C ARG A 170 13.83 -9.41 -2.79
N MET A 171 13.11 -8.75 -1.87
CA MET A 171 13.37 -7.36 -1.48
C MET A 171 14.80 -7.17 -0.95
N VAL A 172 15.35 -8.15 -0.23
CA VAL A 172 16.75 -8.13 0.20
C VAL A 172 17.71 -8.23 -1.00
N ALA A 173 17.44 -9.15 -1.93
CA ALA A 173 18.25 -9.30 -3.14
C ALA A 173 18.25 -8.04 -4.02
N ASP A 174 17.11 -7.35 -4.11
CA ASP A 174 16.92 -6.14 -4.90
C ASP A 174 17.23 -4.84 -4.12
N GLY A 175 17.77 -4.95 -2.89
CA GLY A 175 18.25 -3.81 -2.09
C GLY A 175 17.16 -2.92 -1.48
N VAL A 176 15.91 -3.38 -1.46
CA VAL A 176 14.76 -2.67 -0.87
C VAL A 176 14.67 -2.87 0.64
N LEU A 177 15.03 -4.08 1.11
CA LEU A 177 14.99 -4.46 2.52
C LEU A 177 16.42 -4.80 3.00
N PRO A 178 16.88 -4.27 4.15
CA PRO A 178 18.20 -4.65 4.67
C PRO A 178 18.28 -6.14 5.00
N PRO A 179 19.45 -6.79 4.83
CA PRO A 179 19.64 -8.18 5.27
C PRO A 179 19.32 -8.35 6.76
N GLY A 180 18.49 -9.34 7.09
CA GLY A 180 18.06 -9.63 8.45
C GLY A 180 16.90 -8.76 8.97
N ALA A 181 16.47 -7.75 8.21
CA ALA A 181 15.22 -7.05 8.47
C ALA A 181 14.01 -7.85 7.94
N PHE A 182 12.82 -7.49 8.40
CA PHE A 182 11.55 -8.06 7.97
C PHE A 182 10.49 -6.97 7.91
N VAL A 183 9.44 -7.19 7.11
CA VAL A 183 8.34 -6.22 6.98
C VAL A 183 7.41 -6.35 8.19
N THR A 184 7.03 -5.22 8.78
CA THR A 184 6.26 -5.17 10.05
C THR A 184 4.77 -4.91 9.83
N HIS A 185 4.43 -4.23 8.74
CA HIS A 185 3.08 -3.82 8.37
C HIS A 185 2.94 -3.83 6.85
N MET A 186 1.71 -3.98 6.35
CA MET A 186 1.38 -3.85 4.91
C MET A 186 0.43 -2.67 4.61
N ILE A 187 -0.03 -1.97 5.65
CA ILE A 187 -1.01 -0.87 5.57
C ILE A 187 -0.47 0.35 4.81
N GLY A 188 0.85 0.45 4.60
CA GLY A 188 1.48 1.56 3.86
C GLY A 188 0.96 1.66 2.43
N TYR A 189 0.56 0.54 1.82
CA TYR A 189 -0.07 0.54 0.50
C TYR A 189 -1.44 1.24 0.52
N ASP A 190 -2.21 1.05 1.58
CA ASP A 190 -3.56 1.61 1.73
C ASP A 190 -3.49 3.11 1.99
N PHE A 191 -2.57 3.56 2.84
CA PHE A 191 -2.34 5.00 3.05
C PHE A 191 -1.81 5.69 1.79
N GLY A 192 -0.92 5.05 1.03
CA GLY A 192 -0.47 5.57 -0.27
C GLY A 192 -1.63 5.71 -1.26
N ARG A 193 -2.54 4.72 -1.28
CA ARG A 193 -3.80 4.77 -2.04
C ARG A 193 -4.73 5.86 -1.54
N ALA A 194 -4.84 6.08 -0.22
CA ALA A 194 -5.69 7.12 0.36
C ALA A 194 -5.26 8.53 -0.08
N VAL A 195 -3.96 8.83 -0.05
CA VAL A 195 -3.41 10.10 -0.56
C VAL A 195 -3.83 10.31 -2.02
N ASN A 196 -3.72 9.28 -2.85
CA ASN A 196 -4.04 9.39 -4.29
C ASN A 196 -5.54 9.40 -4.57
N MET A 197 -6.34 8.68 -3.79
CA MET A 197 -7.81 8.68 -3.86
C MET A 197 -8.38 10.06 -3.48
N ALA A 198 -7.79 10.74 -2.49
CA ALA A 198 -8.15 12.12 -2.16
C ALA A 198 -7.90 13.06 -3.35
N ARG A 199 -6.76 12.91 -4.02
CA ARG A 199 -6.40 13.70 -5.21
C ARG A 199 -7.36 13.41 -6.36
N TRP A 200 -7.63 12.14 -6.66
CA TRP A 200 -8.57 11.76 -7.71
C TRP A 200 -9.99 12.24 -7.43
N GLY A 201 -10.41 12.37 -6.18
CA GLY A 201 -11.69 12.95 -5.80
C GLY A 201 -11.88 14.37 -6.32
N VAL A 202 -10.82 15.19 -6.29
CA VAL A 202 -10.87 16.57 -6.83
C VAL A 202 -10.94 16.55 -8.36
N HIS A 203 -10.14 15.72 -9.01
CA HIS A 203 -10.17 15.56 -10.47
C HIS A 203 -11.51 15.04 -10.99
N ALA A 204 -12.17 14.17 -10.22
CA ALA A 204 -13.50 13.64 -10.53
C ALA A 204 -14.63 14.60 -10.12
N GLU A 205 -14.32 15.76 -9.54
CA GLU A 205 -15.28 16.72 -8.97
C GLU A 205 -16.22 16.08 -7.94
N PHE A 206 -15.71 15.09 -7.20
CA PHE A 206 -16.41 14.49 -6.05
C PHE A 206 -16.17 15.27 -4.76
N THR A 207 -15.11 16.08 -4.70
CA THR A 207 -14.79 16.91 -3.54
C THR A 207 -14.04 18.18 -3.93
N ASP A 208 -13.98 19.15 -3.02
CA ASP A 208 -13.18 20.36 -3.18
C ASP A 208 -11.72 20.15 -2.71
N PRO A 209 -10.77 20.98 -3.17
CA PRO A 209 -9.36 20.84 -2.81
C PRO A 209 -9.07 20.85 -1.30
N ARG A 210 -9.81 21.66 -0.51
CA ARG A 210 -9.58 21.80 0.93
C ARG A 210 -9.99 20.53 1.66
N THR A 211 -11.11 19.92 1.28
CA THR A 211 -11.53 18.63 1.84
C THR A 211 -10.56 17.52 1.47
N ALA A 212 -10.06 17.48 0.23
CA ALA A 212 -9.04 16.51 -0.18
C ALA A 212 -7.72 16.68 0.60
N GLU A 213 -7.25 17.91 0.80
CA GLU A 213 -6.07 18.23 1.62
C GLU A 213 -6.22 17.71 3.05
N TRP A 214 -7.41 17.82 3.64
CA TRP A 214 -7.68 17.26 4.97
C TRP A 214 -7.53 15.73 5.01
N TYR A 215 -8.03 15.02 3.99
CA TYR A 215 -7.84 13.57 3.90
C TYR A 215 -6.38 13.18 3.65
N VAL A 216 -5.63 13.93 2.83
CA VAL A 216 -4.19 13.73 2.64
C VAL A 216 -3.45 13.88 3.97
N MET A 217 -3.76 14.92 4.75
CA MET A 217 -3.18 15.12 6.08
C MET A 217 -3.48 13.95 7.03
N ARG A 218 -4.72 13.41 7.01
CA ARG A 218 -5.08 12.22 7.79
C ARG A 218 -4.28 10.99 7.37
N ALA A 219 -4.09 10.76 6.07
CA ALA A 219 -3.23 9.68 5.58
C ALA A 219 -1.78 9.84 6.08
N GLY A 220 -1.25 11.08 6.01
CA GLY A 220 0.07 11.41 6.51
C GLY A 220 0.22 11.18 8.02
N GLU A 221 -0.81 11.49 8.81
CA GLU A 221 -0.84 11.18 10.24
C GLU A 221 -0.85 9.67 10.50
N GLN A 222 -1.64 8.90 9.77
CA GLN A 222 -1.64 7.45 9.88
C GLN A 222 -0.28 6.85 9.55
N CYS A 223 0.38 7.29 8.46
CA CYS A 223 1.74 6.85 8.16
C CYS A 223 2.71 7.10 9.33
N ARG A 224 2.63 8.27 9.98
CA ARG A 224 3.50 8.58 11.15
C ARG A 224 3.21 7.73 12.38
N ARG A 225 2.00 7.19 12.53
CA ARG A 225 1.64 6.29 13.64
C ARG A 225 2.21 4.88 13.44
N TYR A 226 2.26 4.43 12.19
CA TYR A 226 2.64 3.06 11.83
C TYR A 226 4.11 2.87 11.49
N PHE A 227 4.76 3.91 10.97
CA PHE A 227 6.11 3.80 10.43
C PHE A 227 7.09 4.76 11.10
N THR A 228 8.36 4.40 11.03
CA THR A 228 9.45 5.12 11.70
C THR A 228 10.44 5.78 10.72
N SER A 229 10.31 5.49 9.43
CA SER A 229 11.17 6.05 8.38
C SER A 229 10.56 5.88 6.98
N TRP A 230 11.11 6.58 5.97
CA TRP A 230 10.72 6.40 4.57
C TRP A 230 10.95 4.97 4.05
N PRO A 231 12.10 4.30 4.31
CA PRO A 231 12.28 2.90 3.95
C PRO A 231 11.24 1.95 4.56
N ASP A 232 10.88 2.16 5.83
CA ASP A 232 9.87 1.37 6.54
C ASP A 232 8.49 1.50 5.87
N LEU A 233 8.05 2.73 5.58
CA LEU A 233 6.85 2.97 4.77
C LEU A 233 6.94 2.32 3.39
N SER A 234 8.09 2.42 2.72
CA SER A 234 8.27 1.90 1.36
C SER A 234 8.18 0.39 1.27
N THR A 235 8.78 -0.33 2.21
CA THR A 235 8.71 -1.80 2.27
C THR A 235 7.29 -2.27 2.57
N SER A 236 6.58 -1.55 3.45
CA SER A 236 5.16 -1.77 3.71
C SER A 236 4.28 -1.56 2.48
N TYR A 237 4.50 -0.47 1.74
CA TYR A 237 3.80 -0.19 0.49
C TYR A 237 4.04 -1.30 -0.54
N LEU A 238 5.30 -1.73 -0.71
CA LEU A 238 5.64 -2.79 -1.64
C LEU A 238 4.96 -4.11 -1.26
N MET A 239 5.12 -4.55 -0.01
CA MET A 239 4.54 -5.79 0.50
C MET A 239 3.02 -5.80 0.35
N GLY A 240 2.36 -4.69 0.71
CA GLY A 240 0.90 -4.56 0.61
C GLY A 240 0.38 -4.60 -0.83
N ARG A 241 1.16 -4.13 -1.81
CA ARG A 241 0.80 -4.22 -3.23
C ARG A 241 0.97 -5.64 -3.76
N VAL A 242 2.09 -6.29 -3.48
CA VAL A 242 2.44 -7.58 -4.13
C VAL A 242 1.63 -8.75 -3.56
N LEU A 243 1.33 -8.75 -2.26
CA LEU A 243 0.46 -9.77 -1.67
C LEU A 243 -0.98 -9.74 -2.20
N ARG A 244 -1.41 -8.60 -2.76
CA ARG A 244 -2.77 -8.44 -3.32
C ARG A 244 -2.88 -8.77 -4.80
N PHE A 245 -1.80 -8.61 -5.57
CA PHE A 245 -1.91 -8.55 -7.03
C PHE A 245 -0.83 -9.31 -7.81
N ASP A 246 0.28 -9.69 -7.19
CA ASP A 246 1.44 -10.20 -7.93
C ASP A 246 1.49 -11.74 -7.97
N ASP A 247 0.74 -12.43 -7.12
CA ASP A 247 0.60 -13.91 -7.11
C ASP A 247 1.92 -14.72 -7.09
N GLY A 248 3.03 -14.08 -6.70
CA GLY A 248 4.36 -14.69 -6.60
C GLY A 248 5.16 -14.65 -7.91
N GLU A 249 4.70 -13.92 -8.91
CA GLU A 249 5.32 -13.86 -10.24
C GLU A 249 6.54 -12.93 -10.31
N TYR A 250 6.68 -12.01 -9.34
CA TYR A 250 7.64 -10.90 -9.38
C TYR A 250 7.47 -10.06 -10.65
N GLY A 251 6.21 -9.81 -11.02
CA GLY A 251 5.80 -9.16 -12.25
C GLY A 251 5.84 -7.63 -12.17
N PRO A 252 5.02 -6.93 -12.99
CA PRO A 252 4.96 -5.47 -12.99
C PRO A 252 4.66 -4.87 -11.62
N TYR A 253 3.77 -5.47 -10.82
CA TYR A 253 3.44 -4.97 -9.49
C TYR A 253 4.66 -4.96 -8.55
N TYR A 254 5.49 -6.02 -8.59
CA TYR A 254 6.75 -6.07 -7.87
C TYR A 254 7.77 -5.10 -8.44
N THR A 255 8.12 -5.25 -9.73
CA THR A 255 9.21 -4.50 -10.39
C THR A 255 9.00 -3.00 -10.40
N GLU A 256 7.77 -2.50 -10.66
CA GLU A 256 7.46 -1.08 -10.57
C GLU A 256 7.61 -0.55 -9.15
N SER A 257 7.23 -1.34 -8.14
CA SER A 257 7.34 -0.93 -6.74
C SER A 257 8.78 -0.87 -6.27
N VAL A 258 9.63 -1.79 -6.73
CA VAL A 258 11.09 -1.74 -6.54
C VAL A 258 11.67 -0.50 -7.23
N ALA A 259 11.26 -0.22 -8.47
CA ALA A 259 11.71 0.95 -9.21
C ALA A 259 11.30 2.26 -8.52
N ALA A 260 10.07 2.36 -8.01
CA ALA A 260 9.61 3.51 -7.24
C ALA A 260 10.35 3.67 -5.91
N HIS A 261 10.64 2.56 -5.21
CA HIS A 261 11.47 2.58 -4.00
C HIS A 261 12.83 3.21 -4.31
N HIS A 262 13.55 2.69 -5.31
CA HIS A 262 14.88 3.18 -5.66
C HIS A 262 14.85 4.63 -6.17
N ALA A 263 13.84 5.00 -6.95
CA ALA A 263 13.66 6.38 -7.39
C ALA A 263 13.47 7.32 -6.19
N LEU A 264 12.61 6.97 -5.24
CA LEU A 264 12.36 7.82 -4.07
C LEU A 264 13.52 7.82 -3.07
N MET A 265 14.29 6.73 -2.97
CA MET A 265 15.45 6.66 -2.08
C MET A 265 16.73 7.28 -2.67
N GLY A 266 16.81 7.46 -3.99
CA GLY A 266 18.06 7.87 -4.66
C GLY A 266 17.95 9.10 -5.57
N ASN A 267 16.77 9.48 -6.05
CA ASN A 267 16.64 10.61 -6.96
C ASN A 267 16.86 11.95 -6.21
N PRO A 268 17.78 12.83 -6.66
CA PRO A 268 18.02 14.13 -6.02
C PRO A 268 16.80 15.06 -5.92
N GLN A 269 15.73 14.82 -6.68
CA GLN A 269 14.46 15.56 -6.60
C GLN A 269 13.42 14.89 -5.71
N SER A 270 13.77 13.77 -5.07
CA SER A 270 12.85 13.00 -4.26
C SER A 270 12.45 13.73 -2.98
N PRO A 271 11.16 13.74 -2.61
CA PRO A 271 10.73 14.27 -1.33
C PRO A 271 11.40 13.54 -0.15
N TRP A 272 11.71 12.25 -0.27
CA TRP A 272 12.25 11.46 0.85
C TRP A 272 13.69 11.82 1.22
N LEU A 273 14.41 12.52 0.32
CA LEU A 273 15.75 13.05 0.60
C LEU A 273 15.71 14.46 1.23
N HIS A 274 14.62 15.20 1.04
CA HIS A 274 14.50 16.61 1.46
C HIS A 274 13.51 16.85 2.60
N LEU A 275 12.63 15.89 2.88
CA LEU A 275 11.69 15.93 3.99
C LEU A 275 12.12 14.92 5.06
N PRO A 276 12.40 15.37 6.29
CA PRO A 276 12.68 14.45 7.38
C PRO A 276 11.42 13.64 7.72
N TRP A 277 11.61 12.38 8.14
CA TRP A 277 10.49 11.56 8.62
C TRP A 277 9.90 12.10 9.93
N ALA A 278 10.77 12.38 10.91
CA ALA A 278 10.38 13.07 12.12
C ALA A 278 10.33 14.57 11.83
N MET A 279 9.11 15.13 11.79
CA MET A 279 8.86 16.57 11.71
C MET A 279 8.81 17.22 13.07
#